data_AF-A0AA49J9U2-F1
#
_entry.id   AF-A0AA49J9U2-F1
#
_cell.length_a   1.000
_cell.length_b   1.000
_cell.length_c   1.000
_cell.angle_alpha   90.00
_cell.angle_beta   90.00
_cell.angle_gamma   90.00
#
_symmetry.space_group_name_H-M   'P 1'
#
loop_
_entity.id
_entity.type
_entity.pdbx_description
1 polymer ?
#
loop_
_entity_poly.entity_id
_entity_poly.type
_entity_poly.pdbx_seq_one_letter_code
_entity_poly.pdbx_strand_id
1 'polypeptide(L)'
;MKFINRIVDFGVDSKLEDSINTKIKLANILNLALIVIIAFYSVIAALVVPELVPYCLYGFAAYSLNLFLSYLRFNLLTRFIMSILPALVIGMLHAVIMQAGDSIMKEVYAFQIVGSLIAFSLFDHKRIRFWLPAFIIAAIPILYIHEWNDFFDVAFDNSPFQQAWVRNSVLFGAFFLGGFLFVFLQRLNQKEFDKAQELTNRFAVENKKALEKEKELEQSLEKLEEAQQEEKKRAWATKGLAEIGSILREQEDLNVLTDQIISFIVKYLEANQGALFLIDEKEDNEEVQLSLKSAYAFKRKKKIHQKVNVGEGLIGQCYLEKDYIYLTEVPENFINITSGLGDANPRSILITPLMVNEEVYGVFEIASFKEIEQYQIDFMLEMGENIAMQLNSIKNNEKTKLLLAEMQEQSQQLHSQEEEMRQNMEELQATQEQTERQEQELRAELEMVQKEKAALEEKLQQKELEVQSLKS
;
A
#
# COMPACT_ATOMS: atom_id res chain seq x y z
N MET A 1 59.74 -12.79 -13.40
CA MET A 1 58.43 -13.00 -12.75
C MET A 1 57.47 -13.91 -13.53
N LYS A 2 57.18 -13.67 -14.82
CA LYS A 2 56.20 -14.49 -15.59
C LYS A 2 56.51 -16.01 -15.63
N PHE A 3 57.78 -16.39 -15.73
CA PHE A 3 58.21 -17.80 -15.74
C PHE A 3 58.00 -18.50 -14.39
N ILE A 4 58.37 -17.83 -13.28
CA ILE A 4 58.18 -18.34 -11.91
C ILE A 4 56.69 -18.54 -11.61
N ASN A 5 55.85 -17.57 -11.97
CA ASN A 5 54.40 -17.68 -11.76
C ASN A 5 53.81 -18.90 -12.50
N ARG A 6 54.31 -19.20 -13.70
CA ARG A 6 53.88 -20.38 -14.48
C ARG A 6 54.21 -21.69 -13.77
N ILE A 7 55.39 -21.79 -13.16
CA ILE A 7 55.83 -22.96 -12.39
C ILE A 7 54.99 -23.12 -11.12
N VAL A 8 54.70 -22.01 -10.43
CA VAL A 8 53.84 -22.03 -9.23
C VAL A 8 52.45 -22.59 -9.54
N ASP A 9 51.93 -22.33 -10.74
CA ASP A 9 50.62 -22.79 -11.17
C ASP A 9 50.59 -24.23 -11.73
N PHE A 10 51.71 -24.97 -11.70
CA PHE A 10 51.71 -26.37 -12.10
C PHE A 10 50.74 -27.20 -11.25
N GLY A 11 49.89 -28.00 -11.92
CA GLY A 11 48.92 -28.87 -11.24
C GLY A 11 47.64 -28.18 -10.77
N VAL A 12 47.55 -26.85 -10.86
CA VAL A 12 46.36 -26.07 -10.48
C VAL A 12 45.23 -26.30 -11.48
N ASP A 13 44.01 -26.51 -10.99
CA ASP A 13 42.83 -26.81 -11.82
C ASP A 13 41.60 -26.08 -11.26
N SER A 14 40.83 -25.43 -12.13
CA SER A 14 39.61 -24.70 -11.74
C SER A 14 38.50 -25.62 -11.18
N LYS A 15 38.60 -26.94 -11.39
CA LYS A 15 37.68 -27.93 -10.81
C LYS A 15 38.02 -28.29 -9.36
N LEU A 16 39.20 -27.94 -8.88
CA LEU A 16 39.61 -28.19 -7.50
C LEU A 16 39.16 -27.03 -6.59
N GLU A 17 38.85 -27.36 -5.34
CA GLU A 17 38.54 -26.38 -4.31
C GLU A 17 39.72 -25.40 -4.13
N ASP A 18 39.43 -24.12 -3.92
CA ASP A 18 40.43 -23.05 -3.79
C ASP A 18 41.50 -23.35 -2.74
N SER A 19 41.11 -23.99 -1.63
CA SER A 19 42.02 -24.45 -0.58
C SER A 19 43.03 -25.48 -1.11
N ILE A 20 42.59 -26.44 -1.93
CA ILE A 20 43.47 -27.46 -2.53
C ILE A 20 44.43 -26.81 -3.52
N ASN A 21 43.93 -25.92 -4.39
CA ASN A 21 44.76 -25.17 -5.33
C ASN A 21 45.82 -24.33 -4.62
N THR A 22 45.47 -23.71 -3.50
CA THR A 22 46.41 -22.94 -2.67
C THR A 22 47.51 -23.83 -2.10
N LYS A 23 47.19 -25.04 -1.64
CA LYS A 23 48.16 -26.02 -1.12
C LYS A 23 49.08 -26.56 -2.22
N ILE A 24 48.59 -26.73 -3.45
CA ILE A 24 49.41 -27.12 -4.62
C ILE A 24 50.42 -26.02 -4.96
N LYS A 25 49.95 -24.77 -5.07
CA LYS A 25 50.84 -23.62 -5.32
C LYS A 25 51.90 -23.50 -4.23
N LEU A 26 51.53 -23.69 -2.97
CA LEU A 26 52.46 -23.69 -1.84
C LEU A 26 53.54 -24.77 -1.99
N ALA A 27 53.16 -26.00 -2.35
CA ALA A 27 54.13 -27.07 -2.58
C ALA A 27 55.09 -26.73 -3.72
N ASN A 28 54.60 -26.15 -4.83
CA ASN A 28 55.45 -25.73 -5.95
C ASN A 28 56.41 -24.59 -5.57
N ILE A 29 55.94 -23.60 -4.80
CA ILE A 29 56.79 -22.48 -4.31
C ILE A 29 57.91 -23.02 -3.42
N LEU A 30 57.56 -23.91 -2.48
CA LEU A 30 58.53 -24.52 -1.58
C LEU A 30 59.54 -25.37 -2.36
N ASN A 31 59.07 -26.13 -3.35
CA ASN A 31 59.90 -26.94 -4.21
C ASN A 31 60.90 -26.07 -5.00
N LEU A 32 60.42 -24.98 -5.61
CA LEU A 32 61.29 -24.04 -6.31
C LEU A 32 62.31 -23.37 -5.37
N ALA A 33 61.91 -23.01 -4.16
CA ALA A 33 62.82 -22.44 -3.16
C ALA A 33 63.94 -23.43 -2.79
N LEU A 34 63.60 -24.71 -2.58
CA LEU A 34 64.58 -25.75 -2.27
C LEU A 34 65.50 -26.07 -3.45
N ILE A 35 65.00 -26.01 -4.70
CA ILE A 35 65.83 -26.10 -5.91
C ILE A 35 66.89 -24.98 -5.93
N VAL A 36 66.49 -23.74 -5.65
CA VAL A 36 67.42 -22.60 -5.62
C VAL A 36 68.45 -22.77 -4.50
N ILE A 37 68.01 -23.21 -3.32
CA ILE A 37 68.89 -23.44 -2.16
C ILE A 37 69.90 -24.54 -2.46
N ILE A 38 69.46 -25.70 -2.98
CA ILE A 38 70.36 -26.82 -3.25
C ILE A 38 71.30 -26.52 -4.43
N ALA A 39 70.86 -25.75 -5.42
CA ALA A 39 71.72 -25.26 -6.48
C ALA A 39 72.82 -24.34 -5.91
N PHE A 40 72.46 -23.41 -5.02
CA PHE A 40 73.44 -22.57 -4.33
C PHE A 40 74.46 -23.40 -3.54
N TYR A 41 74.00 -24.39 -2.75
CA TYR A 41 74.90 -25.27 -2.00
C TYR A 41 75.73 -26.20 -2.89
N SER A 42 75.24 -26.62 -4.07
CA SER A 42 76.02 -27.39 -5.03
C SER A 42 77.23 -26.61 -5.56
N VAL A 43 77.09 -25.30 -5.74
CA VAL A 43 78.19 -24.41 -6.15
C VAL A 43 79.21 -24.26 -5.03
N ILE A 44 78.76 -24.09 -3.78
CA ILE A 44 79.65 -24.06 -2.61
C ILE A 44 80.38 -25.40 -2.46
N ALA A 45 79.66 -26.52 -2.57
CA ALA A 45 80.25 -27.85 -2.52
C ALA A 45 81.34 -28.01 -3.58
N ALA A 46 81.09 -27.62 -4.83
CA ALA A 46 82.09 -27.70 -5.89
C ALA A 46 83.38 -26.90 -5.62
N LEU A 47 83.29 -25.83 -4.83
CA LEU A 47 84.44 -24.98 -4.48
C LEU A 47 85.19 -25.45 -3.22
N VAL A 48 84.48 -26.04 -2.26
CA VAL A 48 85.02 -26.34 -0.92
C VAL A 48 85.26 -27.83 -0.72
N VAL A 49 84.29 -28.68 -1.13
CA VAL A 49 84.32 -30.15 -0.99
C VAL A 49 83.66 -30.80 -2.22
N PRO A 50 84.40 -30.96 -3.33
CA PRO A 50 83.85 -31.47 -4.60
C PRO A 50 83.16 -32.84 -4.49
N GLU A 51 83.56 -33.66 -3.52
CA GLU A 51 83.00 -34.97 -3.21
C GLU A 51 81.52 -34.91 -2.83
N LEU A 52 81.03 -33.76 -2.35
CA LEU A 52 79.62 -33.58 -1.97
C LEU A 52 78.72 -33.21 -3.16
N VAL A 53 79.29 -32.81 -4.30
CA VAL A 53 78.54 -32.36 -5.49
C VAL A 53 77.52 -33.41 -5.98
N PRO A 54 77.84 -34.71 -6.10
CA PRO A 54 76.87 -35.73 -6.53
C PRO A 54 75.62 -35.78 -5.64
N TYR A 55 75.78 -35.60 -4.33
CA TYR A 55 74.68 -35.65 -3.36
C TYR A 55 73.77 -34.42 -3.46
N CYS A 56 74.36 -33.24 -3.69
CA CYS A 56 73.58 -32.03 -4.02
C CYS A 56 72.82 -32.19 -5.33
N LEU A 57 73.42 -32.82 -6.35
CA LEU A 57 72.77 -33.11 -7.63
C LEU A 57 71.62 -34.11 -7.49
N TYR A 58 71.73 -35.13 -6.62
CA TYR A 58 70.61 -36.03 -6.32
C TYR A 58 69.42 -35.29 -5.73
N GLY A 59 69.65 -34.40 -4.77
CA GLY A 59 68.58 -33.56 -4.22
C GLY A 59 67.97 -32.63 -5.28
N PHE A 60 68.79 -31.98 -6.11
CA PHE A 60 68.33 -31.15 -7.23
C PHE A 60 67.44 -31.95 -8.19
N ALA A 61 67.86 -33.16 -8.56
CA ALA A 61 67.10 -34.04 -9.44
C ALA A 61 65.77 -34.47 -8.79
N ALA A 62 65.77 -34.81 -7.50
CA ALA A 62 64.57 -35.21 -6.77
C ALA A 62 63.52 -34.08 -6.70
N TYR A 63 63.94 -32.85 -6.41
CA TYR A 63 63.04 -31.69 -6.40
C TYR A 63 62.52 -31.33 -7.80
N SER A 64 63.39 -31.40 -8.81
CA SER A 64 63.03 -31.17 -10.21
C SER A 64 62.01 -32.22 -10.70
N LEU A 65 62.22 -33.49 -10.35
CA LEU A 65 61.27 -34.57 -10.64
C LEU A 65 59.94 -34.33 -9.94
N ASN A 66 59.95 -33.94 -8.66
CA ASN A 66 58.71 -33.64 -7.94
C ASN A 66 57.94 -32.46 -8.57
N LEU A 67 58.65 -31.46 -9.12
CA LEU A 67 58.03 -30.34 -9.82
C LEU A 67 57.42 -30.78 -11.16
N PHE A 68 58.11 -31.67 -11.88
CA PHE A 68 57.61 -32.28 -13.10
C PHE A 68 56.36 -33.15 -12.85
N LEU A 69 56.33 -33.92 -11.76
CA LEU A 69 55.13 -34.65 -11.33
C LEU A 69 53.95 -33.70 -11.04
N SER A 70 54.23 -32.50 -10.50
CA SER A 70 53.20 -31.47 -10.28
C SER A 70 52.69 -30.91 -11.61
N TYR A 71 53.58 -30.73 -12.59
CA TYR A 71 53.18 -30.37 -13.96
C TYR A 71 52.24 -31.42 -14.59
N LEU A 72 52.50 -32.71 -14.34
CA LEU A 72 51.63 -33.83 -14.74
C LEU A 72 50.35 -33.97 -13.88
N ARG A 73 50.12 -33.06 -12.93
CA ARG A 73 48.93 -33.02 -12.05
C ARG A 73 48.81 -34.16 -11.04
N PHE A 74 49.91 -34.82 -10.66
CA PHE A 74 49.94 -35.79 -9.56
C PHE A 74 49.90 -35.10 -8.18
N ASN A 75 48.94 -34.20 -7.97
CA ASN A 75 48.91 -33.21 -6.89
C ASN A 75 48.94 -33.78 -5.48
N LEU A 76 48.34 -34.95 -5.26
CA LEU A 76 48.38 -35.59 -3.94
C LEU A 76 49.77 -36.16 -3.65
N LEU A 77 50.33 -36.87 -4.64
CA LEU A 77 51.64 -37.51 -4.55
C LEU A 77 52.74 -36.46 -4.42
N THR A 78 52.68 -35.38 -5.18
CA THR A 78 53.71 -34.33 -5.17
C THR A 78 53.79 -33.61 -3.84
N ARG A 79 52.64 -33.31 -3.22
CA ARG A 79 52.58 -32.73 -1.87
C ARG A 79 53.05 -33.70 -0.80
N PHE A 80 52.74 -34.99 -0.94
CA PHE A 80 53.21 -36.02 -0.02
C PHE A 80 54.73 -36.17 -0.09
N ILE A 81 55.30 -36.30 -1.29
CA ILE A 81 56.74 -36.30 -1.53
C ILE A 81 57.35 -35.02 -0.98
N MET A 82 56.78 -33.84 -1.29
CA MET A 82 57.30 -32.56 -0.82
C MET A 82 57.27 -32.38 0.70
N SER A 83 56.42 -33.12 1.40
CA SER A 83 56.35 -33.11 2.87
C SER A 83 57.45 -33.94 3.53
N ILE A 84 58.08 -34.85 2.79
CA ILE A 84 59.07 -35.81 3.29
C ILE A 84 60.47 -35.49 2.75
N LEU A 85 60.55 -35.20 1.46
CA LEU A 85 61.77 -35.02 0.69
C LEU A 85 62.76 -34.02 1.32
N PRO A 86 62.33 -32.87 1.88
CA PRO A 86 63.25 -31.94 2.55
C PRO A 86 64.00 -32.55 3.72
N ALA A 87 63.29 -33.24 4.62
CA ALA A 87 63.91 -33.88 5.78
C ALA A 87 64.86 -35.01 5.35
N LEU A 88 64.49 -35.79 4.33
CA LEU A 88 65.34 -36.86 3.79
C LEU A 88 66.61 -36.33 3.11
N VAL A 89 66.50 -35.32 2.25
CA VAL A 89 67.67 -34.75 1.55
C VAL A 89 68.65 -34.12 2.54
N ILE A 90 68.15 -33.43 3.56
CA ILE A 90 68.98 -32.85 4.62
C ILE A 90 69.63 -33.96 5.46
N GLY A 91 68.87 -34.98 5.85
CA GLY A 91 69.40 -36.14 6.59
C GLY A 91 70.47 -36.90 5.80
N MET A 92 70.27 -37.08 4.50
CA MET A 92 71.25 -37.71 3.60
C MET A 92 72.53 -36.87 3.49
N LEU A 93 72.41 -35.57 3.20
CA LEU A 93 73.58 -34.69 3.12
C LEU A 93 74.36 -34.67 4.44
N HIS A 94 73.67 -34.68 5.57
CA HIS A 94 74.31 -34.76 6.88
C HIS A 94 75.05 -36.09 7.09
N ALA A 95 74.40 -37.22 6.82
CA ALA A 95 75.00 -38.54 6.97
C ALA A 95 76.23 -38.73 6.07
N VAL A 96 76.26 -38.06 4.92
CA VAL A 96 77.43 -38.08 4.03
C VAL A 96 78.57 -37.21 4.60
N ILE A 97 78.29 -36.11 5.30
CA ILE A 97 79.30 -35.18 5.82
C ILE A 97 80.00 -35.68 7.10
N MET A 98 79.34 -36.52 7.90
CA MET A 98 79.88 -36.98 9.18
C MET A 98 80.72 -38.25 9.03
N GLN A 99 81.80 -38.39 9.82
CA GLN A 99 82.57 -39.63 9.92
C GLN A 99 82.13 -40.47 11.13
N ALA A 100 82.45 -41.76 11.13
CA ALA A 100 82.18 -42.66 12.24
C ALA A 100 82.86 -42.16 13.53
N GLY A 101 82.08 -41.69 14.50
CA GLY A 101 82.54 -41.16 15.78
C GLY A 101 82.41 -39.63 15.95
N ASP A 102 82.03 -38.88 14.91
CA ASP A 102 81.78 -37.44 15.03
C ASP A 102 80.50 -37.14 15.83
N SER A 103 80.53 -36.07 16.65
CA SER A 103 79.34 -35.60 17.36
C SER A 103 78.38 -34.90 16.39
N ILE A 104 77.12 -35.31 16.35
CA ILE A 104 76.08 -34.72 15.47
C ILE A 104 76.05 -33.20 15.58
N MET A 105 76.00 -32.52 14.43
CA MET A 105 75.74 -31.09 14.37
C MET A 105 74.30 -30.80 14.84
N LYS A 106 74.15 -30.15 16.00
CA LYS A 106 72.86 -29.81 16.61
C LYS A 106 71.96 -28.99 15.68
N GLU A 107 72.57 -28.29 14.75
CA GLU A 107 71.96 -27.46 13.72
C GLU A 107 71.11 -28.29 12.73
N VAL A 108 71.50 -29.52 12.45
CA VAL A 108 70.79 -30.42 11.52
C VAL A 108 69.45 -30.86 12.10
N TYR A 109 69.38 -31.06 13.42
CA TYR A 109 68.12 -31.35 14.10
C TYR A 109 67.09 -30.23 13.90
N ALA A 110 67.50 -28.97 13.98
CA ALA A 110 66.60 -27.84 13.74
C ALA A 110 66.03 -27.87 12.31
N PHE A 111 66.87 -28.18 11.32
CA PHE A 111 66.45 -28.33 9.92
C PHE A 111 65.50 -29.51 9.70
N GLN A 112 65.79 -30.67 10.29
CA GLN A 112 64.93 -31.85 10.15
C GLN A 112 63.59 -31.64 10.84
N ILE A 113 63.56 -30.97 12.00
CA ILE A 113 62.31 -30.59 12.68
C ILE A 113 61.49 -29.66 11.79
N VAL A 114 62.07 -28.57 11.29
CA VAL A 114 61.37 -27.65 10.37
C VAL A 114 60.89 -28.39 9.11
N GLY A 115 61.73 -29.27 8.55
CA GLY A 115 61.41 -30.11 7.40
C GLY A 115 60.21 -31.02 7.66
N SER A 116 60.13 -31.65 8.82
CA SER A 116 59.01 -32.51 9.20
C SER A 116 57.68 -31.73 9.32
N LEU A 117 57.73 -30.48 9.80
CA LEU A 117 56.55 -29.65 9.98
C LEU A 117 55.91 -29.15 8.66
N ILE A 118 56.60 -29.30 7.53
CA ILE A 118 56.07 -28.95 6.19
C ILE A 118 54.78 -29.72 5.90
N ALA A 119 54.63 -30.94 6.41
CA ALA A 119 53.43 -31.75 6.24
C ALA A 119 52.14 -31.02 6.69
N PHE A 120 52.18 -30.29 7.80
CA PHE A 120 51.03 -29.51 8.30
C PHE A 120 50.66 -28.35 7.39
N SER A 121 51.63 -27.84 6.64
CA SER A 121 51.45 -26.71 5.73
C SER A 121 50.86 -27.15 4.40
N LEU A 122 51.24 -28.33 3.88
CA LEU A 122 50.84 -28.82 2.55
C LEU A 122 49.51 -29.59 2.55
N PHE A 123 49.00 -29.94 3.72
CA PHE A 123 47.72 -30.61 3.88
C PHE A 123 46.74 -29.78 4.73
N ASP A 124 45.48 -30.17 4.69
CA ASP A 124 44.43 -29.61 5.56
C ASP A 124 44.45 -30.37 6.90
N HIS A 125 44.32 -29.65 8.01
CA HIS A 125 44.27 -30.21 9.36
C HIS A 125 43.16 -31.26 9.51
N LYS A 126 42.05 -31.09 8.77
CA LYS A 126 40.92 -32.03 8.75
C LYS A 126 41.25 -33.37 8.07
N ARG A 127 42.35 -33.47 7.32
CA ARG A 127 42.74 -34.68 6.55
C ARG A 127 43.94 -35.40 7.17
N ILE A 128 43.77 -35.85 8.42
CA ILE A 128 44.82 -36.53 9.20
C ILE A 128 45.49 -37.71 8.51
N ARG A 129 44.74 -38.44 7.66
CA ARG A 129 45.22 -39.61 6.91
C ARG A 129 46.39 -39.33 5.96
N PHE A 130 46.66 -38.07 5.61
CA PHE A 130 47.74 -37.73 4.67
C PHE A 130 48.90 -37.01 5.35
N TRP A 131 48.63 -36.08 6.27
CA TRP A 131 49.70 -35.30 6.89
C TRP A 131 50.41 -36.07 7.99
N LEU A 132 49.70 -36.89 8.78
CA LEU A 132 50.31 -37.62 9.89
C LEU A 132 51.32 -38.67 9.40
N PRO A 133 51.02 -39.51 8.38
CA PRO A 133 52.04 -40.42 7.83
C PRO A 133 53.22 -39.68 7.22
N ALA A 134 52.98 -38.57 6.50
CA ALA A 134 54.06 -37.77 5.92
C ALA A 134 54.97 -37.17 7.00
N PHE A 135 54.39 -36.63 8.07
CA PHE A 135 55.11 -36.11 9.22
C PHE A 135 55.96 -37.19 9.90
N ILE A 136 55.36 -38.36 10.17
CA ILE A 136 56.06 -39.50 10.79
C ILE A 136 57.25 -39.91 9.92
N ILE A 137 57.04 -40.12 8.62
CA ILE A 137 58.13 -40.53 7.71
C ILE A 137 59.23 -39.46 7.66
N ALA A 138 58.87 -38.18 7.63
CA ALA A 138 59.83 -37.08 7.63
C ALA A 138 60.60 -36.96 8.96
N ALA A 139 60.03 -37.44 10.08
CA ALA A 139 60.67 -37.41 11.39
C ALA A 139 61.55 -38.64 11.68
N ILE A 140 61.41 -39.76 10.94
CA ILE A 140 62.23 -40.96 11.13
C ILE A 140 63.75 -40.66 11.08
N PRO A 141 64.28 -39.86 10.13
CA PRO A 141 65.71 -39.53 10.08
C PRO A 141 66.23 -38.81 11.32
N ILE A 142 65.37 -38.15 12.11
CA ILE A 142 65.75 -37.49 13.36
C ILE A 142 66.10 -38.54 14.43
N LEU A 143 65.32 -39.61 14.50
CA LEU A 143 65.47 -40.66 15.52
C LEU A 143 66.64 -41.59 15.21
N TYR A 144 66.94 -41.80 13.93
CA TYR A 144 67.92 -42.79 13.45
C TYR A 144 69.15 -42.16 12.81
N ILE A 145 69.47 -40.91 13.13
CA ILE A 145 70.54 -40.16 12.48
C ILE A 145 71.94 -40.80 12.64
N HIS A 146 72.17 -41.54 13.73
CA HIS A 146 73.42 -42.28 13.96
C HIS A 146 73.54 -43.49 13.01
N GLU A 147 72.48 -44.28 12.86
CA GLU A 147 72.49 -45.45 11.98
C GLU A 147 72.60 -45.06 10.49
N TRP A 148 72.06 -43.88 10.14
CA TRP A 148 72.20 -43.33 8.78
C TRP A 148 73.65 -43.01 8.41
N ASN A 149 74.46 -42.59 9.38
CA ASN A 149 75.87 -42.29 9.18
C ASN A 149 76.64 -43.55 8.75
N ASP A 150 76.40 -44.65 9.45
CA ASP A 150 77.03 -45.95 9.19
C ASP A 150 76.59 -46.57 7.85
N PHE A 151 75.40 -46.21 7.34
CA PHE A 151 74.89 -46.71 6.06
C PHE A 151 75.61 -46.12 4.84
N PHE A 152 75.98 -44.84 4.89
CA PHE A 152 76.62 -44.19 3.76
C PHE A 152 78.15 -44.39 3.75
N ASP A 153 78.80 -44.48 4.92
CA ASP A 153 80.24 -44.75 5.14
C ASP A 153 81.16 -44.19 4.04
N VAL A 154 80.97 -42.90 3.70
CA VAL A 154 81.76 -42.21 2.68
C VAL A 154 82.87 -41.44 3.38
N ALA A 155 84.10 -41.96 3.30
CA ALA A 155 85.24 -41.30 3.89
C ALA A 155 85.77 -40.16 2.98
N PHE A 156 85.48 -38.90 3.35
CA PHE A 156 86.16 -37.72 2.81
C PHE A 156 86.52 -36.72 3.93
N ASP A 157 87.42 -35.77 3.63
CA ASP A 157 87.85 -34.75 4.59
C ASP A 157 86.69 -33.78 4.92
N ASN A 158 86.14 -33.90 6.12
CA ASN A 158 85.06 -33.06 6.61
C ASN A 158 85.56 -31.84 7.42
N SER A 159 86.88 -31.63 7.51
CA SER A 159 87.46 -30.46 8.18
C SER A 159 86.95 -29.11 7.65
N PRO A 160 86.61 -28.94 6.35
CA PRO A 160 86.01 -27.70 5.87
C PRO A 160 84.63 -27.40 6.48
N PHE A 161 83.83 -28.43 6.78
CA PHE A 161 82.51 -28.27 7.42
C PHE A 161 82.61 -27.98 8.91
N GLN A 162 83.68 -28.41 9.56
CA GLN A 162 83.97 -28.05 10.95
C GLN A 162 84.43 -26.58 11.10
N GLN A 163 84.77 -25.90 10.00
CA GLN A 163 85.10 -24.48 10.03
C GLN A 163 83.88 -23.62 10.34
N ALA A 164 84.05 -22.67 11.27
CA ALA A 164 82.95 -21.86 11.80
C ALA A 164 82.18 -21.07 10.71
N TRP A 165 82.84 -20.64 9.63
CA TRP A 165 82.19 -19.88 8.56
C TRP A 165 81.25 -20.74 7.68
N VAL A 166 81.60 -22.00 7.43
CA VAL A 166 80.73 -22.95 6.70
C VAL A 166 79.52 -23.31 7.56
N ARG A 167 79.75 -23.65 8.84
CA ARG A 167 78.68 -23.95 9.81
C ARG A 167 77.69 -22.79 9.97
N ASN A 168 78.18 -21.55 10.07
CA ASN A 168 77.33 -20.37 10.22
C ASN A 168 76.52 -20.06 8.95
N SER A 169 77.07 -20.33 7.77
CA SER A 169 76.35 -20.13 6.50
C SER A 169 75.18 -21.10 6.35
N VAL A 170 75.38 -22.36 6.76
CA VAL A 170 74.32 -23.38 6.80
C VAL A 170 73.21 -23.00 7.78
N LEU A 171 73.57 -22.54 8.98
CA LEU A 171 72.62 -22.01 9.97
C LEU A 171 71.80 -20.83 9.44
N PHE A 172 72.44 -19.87 8.78
CA PHE A 172 71.76 -18.71 8.22
C PHE A 172 70.74 -19.12 7.16
N GLY A 173 71.08 -20.10 6.30
CA GLY A 173 70.14 -20.69 5.36
C GLY A 173 68.91 -21.32 6.02
N ALA A 174 69.09 -21.96 7.19
CA ALA A 174 68.00 -22.54 7.98
C ALA A 174 67.00 -21.50 8.46
N PHE A 175 67.51 -20.46 9.12
CA PHE A 175 66.70 -19.39 9.67
C PHE A 175 65.98 -18.61 8.56
N PHE A 176 66.65 -18.40 7.43
CA PHE A 176 66.05 -17.73 6.28
C PHE A 176 64.89 -18.56 5.69
N LEU A 177 65.08 -19.87 5.50
CA LEU A 177 64.02 -20.75 4.98
C LEU A 177 62.83 -20.84 5.96
N GLY A 178 63.09 -21.02 7.26
CA GLY A 178 62.05 -21.08 8.29
C GLY A 178 61.27 -19.77 8.41
N GLY A 179 61.97 -18.62 8.43
CA GLY A 179 61.36 -17.30 8.47
C GLY A 179 60.53 -16.98 7.22
N PHE A 180 61.05 -17.34 6.03
CA PHE A 180 60.30 -17.20 4.78
C PHE A 180 59.01 -18.02 4.79
N LEU A 181 59.09 -19.29 5.23
CA LEU A 181 57.94 -20.18 5.31
C LEU A 181 56.90 -19.65 6.30
N PHE A 182 57.32 -19.15 7.47
CA PHE A 182 56.44 -18.54 8.46
C PHE A 182 55.71 -17.30 7.93
N VAL A 183 56.43 -16.34 7.37
CA VAL A 183 55.84 -15.11 6.80
C VAL A 183 54.89 -15.44 5.65
N PHE A 184 55.23 -16.44 4.84
CA PHE A 184 54.39 -16.87 3.72
C PHE A 184 53.09 -17.54 4.20
N LEU A 185 53.16 -18.42 5.19
CA LEU A 185 51.97 -19.03 5.81
C LEU A 185 51.05 -17.98 6.42
N GLN A 186 51.62 -16.97 7.09
CA GLN A 186 50.84 -15.88 7.68
C GLN A 186 50.09 -15.07 6.61
N ARG A 187 50.74 -14.78 5.47
CA ARG A 187 50.09 -14.09 4.34
C ARG A 187 48.95 -14.89 3.71
N LEU A 188 49.01 -16.22 3.71
CA LEU A 188 47.92 -17.05 3.21
C LEU A 188 46.69 -16.97 4.11
N ASN A 189 46.88 -17.07 5.43
CA ASN A 189 45.78 -16.94 6.40
C ASN A 189 45.11 -15.55 6.36
N GLN A 190 45.88 -14.48 6.16
CA GLN A 190 45.33 -13.13 6.13
C GLN A 190 44.32 -12.92 4.99
N LYS A 191 44.57 -13.51 3.82
CA LYS A 191 43.65 -13.41 2.66
C LYS A 191 42.30 -14.07 2.92
N GLU A 192 42.27 -15.16 3.68
CA GLU A 192 41.01 -15.83 4.04
C GLU A 192 40.20 -14.98 5.02
N PHE A 193 40.89 -14.31 5.96
CA PHE A 193 40.27 -13.39 6.90
C PHE A 193 39.63 -12.17 6.20
N ASP A 194 40.35 -11.54 5.28
CA ASP A 194 39.84 -10.37 4.53
C ASP A 194 38.57 -10.71 3.75
N LYS A 195 38.54 -11.88 3.10
CA LYS A 195 37.35 -12.37 2.38
C LYS A 195 36.17 -12.61 3.32
N ALA A 196 36.40 -13.19 4.50
CA ALA A 196 35.35 -13.43 5.48
C ALA A 196 34.74 -12.10 5.97
N GLN A 197 35.59 -11.11 6.25
CA GLN A 197 35.15 -9.79 6.69
C GLN A 197 34.35 -9.05 5.61
N GLU A 198 34.79 -9.12 4.35
CA GLU A 198 34.05 -8.53 3.23
C GLU A 198 32.65 -9.15 3.09
N LEU A 199 32.56 -10.48 3.19
CA LEU A 199 31.29 -11.20 3.12
C LEU A 199 30.34 -10.79 4.25
N THR A 200 30.83 -10.69 5.49
CA THR A 200 30.05 -10.23 6.65
C THR A 200 29.52 -8.81 6.45
N ASN A 201 30.35 -7.90 5.92
CA ASN A 201 29.93 -6.53 5.64
C ASN A 201 28.83 -6.47 4.56
N ARG A 202 28.96 -7.28 3.50
CA ARG A 202 27.90 -7.39 2.46
C ARG A 202 26.58 -7.87 3.06
N PHE A 203 26.61 -8.92 3.89
CA PHE A 203 25.41 -9.40 4.57
C PHE A 203 24.79 -8.35 5.50
N ALA A 204 25.59 -7.57 6.22
CA ALA A 204 25.08 -6.50 7.07
C ALA A 204 24.35 -5.40 6.26
N VAL A 205 24.90 -5.03 5.10
CA VAL A 205 24.28 -4.04 4.19
C VAL A 205 23.00 -4.59 3.58
N GLU A 206 22.99 -5.85 3.13
CA GLU A 206 21.81 -6.49 2.57
C GLU A 206 20.68 -6.63 3.60
N ASN A 207 21.01 -7.06 4.82
CA ASN A 207 20.04 -7.14 5.92
C ASN A 207 19.46 -5.77 6.27
N LYS A 208 20.28 -4.71 6.30
CA LYS A 208 19.78 -3.36 6.55
C LYS A 208 18.78 -2.92 5.47
N LYS A 209 19.09 -3.17 4.19
CA LYS A 209 18.18 -2.89 3.07
C LYS A 209 16.89 -3.70 3.12
N ALA A 210 16.97 -4.96 3.53
CA ALA A 210 15.79 -5.81 3.70
C ALA A 210 14.85 -5.26 4.78
N LEU A 211 15.41 -4.83 5.92
CA LEU A 211 14.64 -4.22 7.01
C LEU A 211 14.00 -2.88 6.62
N GLU A 212 14.71 -2.06 5.84
CA GLU A 212 14.14 -0.81 5.31
C GLU A 212 12.94 -1.09 4.39
N LYS A 213 13.07 -2.07 3.47
CA LYS A 213 11.96 -2.48 2.60
C LYS A 213 10.78 -3.08 3.36
N GLU A 214 11.03 -3.84 4.41
CA GLU A 214 9.98 -4.41 5.27
C GLU A 214 9.14 -3.30 5.91
N LYS A 215 9.78 -2.26 6.44
CA LYS A 215 9.09 -1.08 6.99
C LYS A 215 8.32 -0.30 5.94
N GLU A 216 8.90 -0.09 4.76
CA GLU A 216 8.20 0.56 3.65
C GLU A 216 6.96 -0.24 3.24
N LEU A 217 7.05 -1.57 3.20
CA LEU A 217 5.94 -2.45 2.89
C LEU A 217 4.84 -2.35 3.95
N GLU A 218 5.19 -2.41 5.23
CA GLU A 218 4.25 -2.28 6.36
C GLU A 218 3.47 -0.95 6.28
N GLN A 219 4.16 0.17 6.07
CA GLN A 219 3.53 1.48 5.88
C GLN A 219 2.64 1.53 4.62
N SER A 220 3.02 0.84 3.56
CA SER A 220 2.20 0.79 2.33
C SER A 220 0.94 -0.05 2.53
N LEU A 221 1.01 -1.12 3.31
CA LEU A 221 -0.14 -1.97 3.63
C LEU A 221 -1.14 -1.21 4.52
N GLU A 222 -0.67 -0.51 5.55
CA GLU A 222 -1.52 0.33 6.40
C GLU A 222 -2.29 1.37 5.58
N LYS A 223 -1.61 2.11 4.69
CA LYS A 223 -2.25 3.08 3.80
C LYS A 223 -3.25 2.45 2.83
N LEU A 224 -2.96 1.26 2.33
CA LEU A 224 -3.88 0.53 1.46
C LEU A 224 -5.13 0.09 2.21
N GLU A 225 -4.98 -0.37 3.46
CA GLU A 225 -6.12 -0.72 4.32
C GLU A 225 -6.98 0.50 4.62
N GLU A 226 -6.40 1.63 5.00
CA GLU A 226 -7.11 2.90 5.19
C GLU A 226 -7.88 3.32 3.93
N ALA A 227 -7.21 3.34 2.77
CA ALA A 227 -7.84 3.70 1.50
C ALA A 227 -8.98 2.74 1.12
N GLN A 228 -8.84 1.43 1.38
CA GLN A 228 -9.90 0.47 1.16
C GLN A 228 -11.11 0.68 2.07
N GLN A 229 -10.90 1.09 3.33
CA GLN A 229 -11.99 1.40 4.25
C GLN A 229 -12.74 2.67 3.82
N GLU A 230 -12.01 3.72 3.42
CA GLU A 230 -12.62 4.94 2.89
C GLU A 230 -13.42 4.66 1.61
N GLU A 231 -12.89 3.86 0.70
CA GLU A 231 -13.58 3.49 -0.54
C GLU A 231 -14.86 2.70 -0.26
N LYS A 232 -14.85 1.79 0.72
CA LYS A 232 -16.05 1.06 1.16
C LYS A 232 -17.11 2.03 1.71
N LYS A 233 -16.72 3.01 2.52
CA LYS A 233 -17.64 4.03 3.08
C LYS A 233 -18.26 4.88 1.98
N ARG A 234 -17.46 5.32 1.00
CA ARG A 234 -17.94 6.07 -0.17
C ARG A 234 -18.88 5.26 -1.05
N ALA A 235 -18.51 4.03 -1.38
CA ALA A 235 -19.33 3.13 -2.18
C ALA A 235 -20.66 2.82 -1.50
N TRP A 236 -20.66 2.67 -0.17
CA TRP A 236 -21.88 2.56 0.63
C TRP A 236 -22.74 3.83 0.46
N ALA A 237 -22.22 5.03 0.73
CA ALA A 237 -23.00 6.26 0.60
C ALA A 237 -23.57 6.47 -0.82
N THR A 238 -22.75 6.26 -1.87
CA THR A 238 -23.18 6.36 -3.28
C THR A 238 -24.32 5.40 -3.60
N LYS A 239 -24.25 4.16 -3.09
CA LYS A 239 -25.33 3.18 -3.28
C LYS A 239 -26.61 3.66 -2.60
N GLY A 240 -26.53 4.13 -1.36
CA GLY A 240 -27.68 4.66 -0.63
C GLY A 240 -28.35 5.84 -1.34
N LEU A 241 -27.54 6.78 -1.85
CA LEU A 241 -28.01 7.95 -2.61
C LEU A 241 -28.69 7.56 -3.94
N ALA A 242 -28.20 6.52 -4.61
CA ALA A 242 -28.82 6.01 -5.82
C ALA A 242 -30.19 5.34 -5.55
N GLU A 243 -30.30 4.59 -4.45
CA GLU A 243 -31.54 3.93 -4.04
C GLU A 243 -32.60 4.95 -3.61
N ILE A 244 -32.25 5.92 -2.76
CA ILE A 244 -33.19 6.98 -2.36
C ILE A 244 -33.60 7.84 -3.56
N GLY A 245 -32.69 8.16 -4.46
CA GLY A 245 -33.01 8.90 -5.68
C GLY A 245 -34.04 8.17 -6.57
N SER A 246 -34.09 6.84 -6.52
CA SER A 246 -35.12 6.07 -7.22
C SER A 246 -36.47 6.16 -6.52
N ILE A 247 -36.50 6.04 -5.18
CA ILE A 247 -37.71 6.24 -4.36
C ILE A 247 -38.32 7.63 -4.60
N LEU A 248 -37.48 8.68 -4.61
CA LEU A 248 -37.88 10.06 -4.82
C LEU A 248 -38.55 10.31 -6.18
N ARG A 249 -38.19 9.55 -7.22
CA ARG A 249 -38.73 9.71 -8.59
C ARG A 249 -40.02 8.94 -8.84
N GLU A 250 -40.28 7.88 -8.08
CA GLU A 250 -41.41 6.97 -8.35
C GLU A 250 -42.73 7.41 -7.70
N GLN A 251 -42.70 8.25 -6.67
CA GLN A 251 -43.89 8.60 -5.89
C GLN A 251 -44.26 10.07 -6.04
N GLU A 252 -45.50 10.33 -6.48
CA GLU A 252 -46.09 11.68 -6.49
C GLU A 252 -46.82 12.01 -5.18
N ASP A 253 -47.31 11.01 -4.44
CA ASP A 253 -48.02 11.19 -3.18
C ASP A 253 -47.04 11.40 -2.02
N LEU A 254 -47.11 12.57 -1.39
CA LEU A 254 -46.23 12.97 -0.29
C LEU A 254 -46.29 12.03 0.91
N ASN A 255 -47.47 11.48 1.26
CA ASN A 255 -47.61 10.58 2.40
C ASN A 255 -46.95 9.25 2.13
N VAL A 256 -47.14 8.69 0.92
CA VAL A 256 -46.50 7.44 0.51
C VAL A 256 -44.98 7.62 0.42
N LEU A 257 -44.54 8.75 -0.12
CA LEU A 257 -43.13 9.09 -0.26
C LEU A 257 -42.44 9.18 1.12
N THR A 258 -43.02 9.93 2.06
CA THR A 258 -42.44 10.09 3.41
C THR A 258 -42.34 8.78 4.19
N ASP A 259 -43.34 7.89 4.05
CA ASP A 259 -43.31 6.52 4.61
C ASP A 259 -42.20 5.65 4.00
N GLN A 260 -42.02 5.70 2.68
CA GLN A 260 -40.97 4.95 2.00
C GLN A 260 -39.58 5.46 2.36
N ILE A 261 -39.40 6.79 2.42
CA ILE A 261 -38.14 7.44 2.82
C ILE A 261 -37.73 6.99 4.23
N ILE A 262 -38.60 7.14 5.24
CA ILE A 262 -38.20 6.81 6.61
C ILE A 262 -37.94 5.30 6.78
N SER A 263 -38.72 4.46 6.11
CA SER A 263 -38.55 3.00 6.10
C SER A 263 -37.23 2.60 5.45
N PHE A 264 -36.83 3.25 4.36
CA PHE A 264 -35.56 3.04 3.71
C PHE A 264 -34.40 3.47 4.61
N ILE A 265 -34.42 4.70 5.13
CA ILE A 265 -33.35 5.27 5.95
C ILE A 265 -33.08 4.40 7.18
N VAL A 266 -34.13 4.04 7.93
CA VAL A 266 -33.96 3.26 9.16
C VAL A 266 -33.38 1.88 8.85
N LYS A 267 -33.81 1.22 7.77
CA LYS A 267 -33.27 -0.08 7.36
C LYS A 267 -31.83 0.02 6.85
N TYR A 268 -31.53 1.05 6.06
CA TYR A 268 -30.24 1.24 5.43
C TYR A 268 -29.14 1.58 6.44
N LEU A 269 -29.48 2.40 7.44
CA LEU A 269 -28.61 2.70 8.58
C LEU A 269 -28.55 1.56 9.62
N GLU A 270 -29.35 0.51 9.46
CA GLU A 270 -29.59 -0.51 10.48
C GLU A 270 -30.01 0.09 11.85
N ALA A 271 -30.71 1.22 11.81
CA ALA A 271 -31.25 1.88 12.99
C ALA A 271 -32.55 1.18 13.46
N ASN A 272 -33.06 1.59 14.62
CA ASN A 272 -34.19 0.93 15.25
C ASN A 272 -35.51 1.68 15.06
N GLN A 273 -35.45 3.01 15.12
CA GLN A 273 -36.61 3.89 14.97
C GLN A 273 -36.23 5.14 14.19
N GLY A 274 -37.23 5.71 13.53
CA GLY A 274 -37.06 6.97 12.82
C GLY A 274 -38.37 7.75 12.73
N ALA A 275 -38.27 9.06 12.68
CA ALA A 275 -39.38 9.98 12.46
C ALA A 275 -38.98 11.05 11.46
N LEU A 276 -39.94 11.48 10.65
CA LEU A 276 -39.81 12.57 9.69
C LEU A 276 -40.83 13.65 10.00
N PHE A 277 -40.32 14.84 10.32
CA PHE A 277 -41.10 16.05 10.53
C PHE A 277 -40.96 16.97 9.32
N LEU A 278 -42.07 17.45 8.77
CA LEU A 278 -42.06 18.46 7.70
C LEU A 278 -42.67 19.77 8.20
N ILE A 279 -42.27 20.87 7.59
CA ILE A 279 -42.83 22.19 7.92
C ILE A 279 -44.24 22.30 7.36
N ASP A 280 -45.18 22.73 8.20
CA ASP A 280 -46.53 23.07 7.76
C ASP A 280 -46.52 24.36 6.93
N GLU A 281 -47.45 24.50 5.98
CA GLU A 281 -47.54 25.73 5.18
C GLU A 281 -47.85 26.93 6.07
N LYS A 282 -47.14 28.04 5.84
CA LYS A 282 -47.41 29.30 6.52
C LYS A 282 -48.75 29.85 6.04
N GLU A 283 -49.76 29.85 6.90
CA GLU A 283 -50.85 30.82 6.80
C GLU A 283 -50.36 32.18 7.32
N ASP A 284 -50.84 33.29 6.74
CA ASP A 284 -50.42 34.64 7.12
C ASP A 284 -50.63 34.86 8.64
N ASN A 285 -49.56 35.23 9.35
CA ASN A 285 -49.43 35.42 10.82
C ASN A 285 -49.28 34.19 11.73
N GLU A 286 -49.08 32.97 11.22
CA GLU A 286 -48.78 31.81 12.10
C GLU A 286 -47.28 31.57 12.32
N GLU A 287 -46.93 31.11 13.53
CA GLU A 287 -45.58 30.63 13.85
C GLU A 287 -45.27 29.36 13.05
N VAL A 288 -44.02 29.20 12.60
CA VAL A 288 -43.60 28.00 11.86
C VAL A 288 -43.71 26.78 12.78
N GLN A 289 -44.38 25.73 12.29
CA GLN A 289 -44.55 24.46 13.01
C GLN A 289 -44.05 23.28 12.17
N LEU A 290 -43.45 22.31 12.85
CA LEU A 290 -43.00 21.04 12.30
C LEU A 290 -44.01 19.95 12.67
N SER A 291 -44.64 19.32 11.68
CA SER A 291 -45.59 18.23 11.89
C SER A 291 -44.97 16.87 11.56
N LEU A 292 -45.19 15.89 12.44
CA LEU A 292 -44.79 14.51 12.19
C LEU A 292 -45.57 13.96 10.99
N LYS A 293 -44.89 13.71 9.86
CA LYS A 293 -45.51 13.13 8.66
C LYS A 293 -45.42 11.62 8.61
N SER A 294 -44.27 11.07 9.02
CA SER A 294 -44.05 9.62 9.01
C SER A 294 -43.18 9.17 10.16
N ALA A 295 -43.37 7.92 10.60
CA ALA A 295 -42.57 7.30 11.65
C ALA A 295 -42.42 5.78 11.43
N TYR A 296 -41.22 5.26 11.67
CA TYR A 296 -40.89 3.85 11.61
C TYR A 296 -40.69 3.27 13.02
N ALA A 297 -41.34 2.13 13.29
CA ALA A 297 -41.28 1.40 14.56
C ALA A 297 -41.62 2.23 15.82
N PHE A 298 -42.45 3.27 15.68
CA PHE A 298 -42.89 4.15 16.77
C PHE A 298 -44.20 3.65 17.43
N LYS A 299 -44.30 3.74 18.76
CA LYS A 299 -45.40 3.12 19.53
C LYS A 299 -46.75 3.80 19.25
N ARG A 300 -47.60 3.11 18.48
CA ARG A 300 -49.04 3.35 18.20
C ARG A 300 -49.39 4.75 17.64
N LYS A 301 -50.22 4.71 16.59
CA LYS A 301 -50.95 5.77 15.85
C LYS A 301 -51.68 6.88 16.67
N LYS A 302 -51.49 7.01 17.99
CA LYS A 302 -52.14 8.03 18.84
C LYS A 302 -51.45 9.41 18.85
N LYS A 303 -50.32 9.58 18.14
CA LYS A 303 -49.63 10.88 17.98
C LYS A 303 -49.23 11.20 16.52
N ILE A 304 -50.01 10.74 15.53
CA ILE A 304 -49.82 11.10 14.10
C ILE A 304 -50.01 12.63 13.85
N HIS A 305 -50.39 13.40 14.87
CA HIS A 305 -50.58 14.86 14.78
C HIS A 305 -49.67 15.60 15.76
N GLN A 306 -48.51 15.03 16.12
CA GLN A 306 -47.53 15.75 16.94
C GLN A 306 -46.99 16.93 16.13
N LYS A 307 -47.24 18.13 16.64
CA LYS A 307 -46.65 19.37 16.15
C LYS A 307 -45.58 19.84 17.13
N VAL A 308 -44.49 20.37 16.61
CA VAL A 308 -43.38 20.94 17.37
C VAL A 308 -43.18 22.37 16.90
N ASN A 309 -43.19 23.32 17.83
CA ASN A 309 -42.90 24.71 17.50
C ASN A 309 -41.40 24.89 17.27
N VAL A 310 -41.05 25.88 16.46
CA VAL A 310 -39.65 26.27 16.27
C VAL A 310 -39.06 26.73 17.61
N GLY A 311 -37.85 26.23 17.93
CA GLY A 311 -37.20 26.46 19.24
C GLY A 311 -37.72 25.57 20.38
N GLU A 312 -38.69 24.69 20.13
CA GLU A 312 -39.17 23.71 21.10
C GLU A 312 -38.49 22.35 20.89
N GLY A 313 -37.80 21.85 21.92
CA GLY A 313 -37.10 20.57 21.88
C GLY A 313 -35.96 20.53 20.86
N LEU A 314 -35.38 19.34 20.68
CA LEU A 314 -34.21 19.18 19.80
C LEU A 314 -34.57 19.28 18.32
N ILE A 315 -35.78 18.87 17.94
CA ILE A 315 -36.27 19.01 16.56
C ILE A 315 -36.40 20.50 16.19
N GLY A 316 -37.00 21.31 17.06
CA GLY A 316 -37.11 22.76 16.85
C GLY A 316 -35.76 23.45 16.89
N GLN A 317 -34.82 22.97 17.72
CA GLN A 317 -33.45 23.49 17.76
C GLN A 317 -32.67 23.18 16.48
N CYS A 318 -32.74 21.93 15.99
CA CYS A 318 -32.11 21.53 14.73
C CYS A 318 -32.59 22.38 13.55
N TYR A 319 -33.89 22.70 13.52
CA TYR A 319 -34.45 23.61 12.52
C TYR A 319 -33.85 25.03 12.61
N LEU A 320 -33.68 25.58 13.82
CA LEU A 320 -33.12 26.92 14.03
C LEU A 320 -31.64 27.01 13.68
N GLU A 321 -30.86 26.02 14.12
CA GLU A 321 -29.42 26.01 13.94
C GLU A 321 -29.01 25.64 12.51
N LYS A 322 -29.90 24.99 11.76
CA LYS A 322 -29.61 24.44 10.42
C LYS A 322 -28.42 23.48 10.41
N ASP A 323 -28.22 22.80 11.54
CA ASP A 323 -27.16 21.83 11.74
C ASP A 323 -27.72 20.56 12.40
N TYR A 324 -27.01 19.46 12.27
CA TYR A 324 -27.41 18.20 12.89
C TYR A 324 -27.11 18.20 14.39
N ILE A 325 -27.92 17.46 15.14
CA ILE A 325 -27.71 17.21 16.56
C ILE A 325 -27.47 15.71 16.72
N TYR A 326 -26.30 15.34 17.26
CA TYR A 326 -25.96 13.94 17.55
C TYR A 326 -25.74 13.73 19.04
N LEU A 327 -26.55 12.86 19.63
CA LEU A 327 -26.52 12.52 21.04
C LEU A 327 -26.09 11.07 21.23
N THR A 328 -25.04 10.85 22.02
CA THR A 328 -24.57 9.52 22.46
C THR A 328 -24.90 9.24 23.92
N GLU A 329 -25.20 10.28 24.70
CA GLU A 329 -25.65 10.19 26.08
C GLU A 329 -27.13 10.55 26.16
N VAL A 330 -27.99 9.57 25.89
CA VAL A 330 -29.44 9.77 25.88
C VAL A 330 -29.99 9.72 27.32
N PRO A 331 -30.64 10.79 27.83
CA PRO A 331 -31.22 10.78 29.16
C PRO A 331 -32.27 9.68 29.36
N GLU A 332 -32.38 9.14 30.58
CA GLU A 332 -33.37 8.11 30.89
C GLU A 332 -34.80 8.61 30.63
N ASN A 333 -35.61 7.79 29.94
CA ASN A 333 -37.00 8.10 29.57
C ASN A 333 -37.18 9.27 28.58
N PHE A 334 -36.11 9.71 27.90
CA PHE A 334 -36.19 10.71 26.84
C PHE A 334 -36.94 10.17 25.61
N ILE A 335 -36.54 8.97 25.15
CA ILE A 335 -37.20 8.21 24.10
C ILE A 335 -36.97 6.72 24.34
N ASN A 336 -37.98 5.89 24.07
CA ASN A 336 -37.90 4.44 24.29
C ASN A 336 -38.18 3.70 22.98
N ILE A 337 -37.25 2.83 22.59
CA ILE A 337 -37.45 1.84 21.53
C ILE A 337 -38.32 0.73 22.09
N THR A 338 -39.53 0.59 21.55
CA THR A 338 -40.56 -0.29 22.11
C THR A 338 -40.77 -1.52 21.26
N SER A 339 -40.86 -2.68 21.88
CA SER A 339 -41.20 -3.95 21.25
C SER A 339 -42.45 -4.56 21.90
N GLY A 340 -43.00 -5.61 21.27
CA GLY A 340 -44.06 -6.41 21.90
C GLY A 340 -43.64 -7.10 23.20
N LEU A 341 -42.34 -7.13 23.51
CA LEU A 341 -41.76 -7.82 24.66
C LEU A 341 -41.22 -6.88 25.74
N GLY A 342 -41.12 -5.57 25.48
CA GLY A 342 -40.53 -4.59 26.39
C GLY A 342 -40.00 -3.36 25.68
N ASP A 343 -39.52 -2.38 26.45
CA ASP A 343 -39.02 -1.09 25.98
C ASP A 343 -37.56 -0.88 26.43
N ALA A 344 -36.72 -0.24 25.61
CA ALA A 344 -35.32 0.05 25.93
C ALA A 344 -34.87 1.44 25.40
N ASN A 345 -33.93 2.11 26.08
CA ASN A 345 -33.39 3.39 25.63
C ASN A 345 -32.39 3.17 24.48
N PRO A 346 -32.38 4.02 23.43
CA PRO A 346 -31.36 3.98 22.40
C PRO A 346 -29.99 4.36 22.96
N ARG A 347 -28.93 3.92 22.27
CA ARG A 347 -27.56 4.34 22.56
C ARG A 347 -27.23 5.67 21.91
N SER A 348 -27.82 5.96 20.76
CA SER A 348 -27.63 7.25 20.11
C SER A 348 -28.88 7.75 19.38
N ILE A 349 -29.00 9.07 19.29
CA ILE A 349 -30.04 9.77 18.54
C ILE A 349 -29.35 10.74 17.59
N LEU A 350 -29.72 10.69 16.32
CA LEU A 350 -29.28 11.62 15.29
C LEU A 350 -30.49 12.41 14.78
N ILE A 351 -30.38 13.73 14.81
CA ILE A 351 -31.39 14.65 14.30
C ILE A 351 -30.74 15.46 13.19
N THR A 352 -31.27 15.39 11.97
CA THR A 352 -30.66 16.04 10.81
C THR A 352 -31.68 16.90 10.06
N PRO A 353 -31.33 18.14 9.67
CA PRO A 353 -32.22 19.00 8.91
C PRO A 353 -32.30 18.51 7.45
N LEU A 354 -33.50 18.63 6.88
CA LEU A 354 -33.73 18.52 5.44
C LEU A 354 -33.63 19.92 4.86
N MET A 355 -32.52 20.28 4.20
CA MET A 355 -32.32 21.67 3.76
C MET A 355 -31.68 21.80 2.38
N VAL A 356 -32.06 22.86 1.67
CA VAL A 356 -31.48 23.29 0.38
C VAL A 356 -31.32 24.80 0.43
N ASN A 357 -30.17 25.34 0.02
CA ASN A 357 -29.90 26.80 0.03
C ASN A 357 -30.21 27.47 1.39
N GLU A 358 -29.83 26.79 2.48
CA GLU A 358 -30.13 27.18 3.87
C GLU A 358 -31.63 27.29 4.25
N GLU A 359 -32.54 26.88 3.38
CA GLU A 359 -33.95 26.74 3.71
C GLU A 359 -34.21 25.32 4.19
N VAL A 360 -34.64 25.18 5.45
CA VAL A 360 -35.02 23.90 6.03
C VAL A 360 -36.46 23.61 5.61
N TYR A 361 -36.73 22.39 5.15
CA TYR A 361 -38.04 21.87 4.71
C TYR A 361 -38.62 20.86 5.71
N GLY A 362 -37.76 20.31 6.57
CA GLY A 362 -38.13 19.32 7.57
C GLY A 362 -36.92 18.85 8.38
N VAL A 363 -37.14 17.85 9.23
CA VAL A 363 -36.14 17.30 10.14
C VAL A 363 -36.35 15.78 10.25
N PHE A 364 -35.27 15.02 10.15
CA PHE A 364 -35.26 13.62 10.56
C PHE A 364 -34.84 13.49 12.01
N GLU A 365 -35.41 12.50 12.70
CA GLU A 365 -34.93 12.02 13.98
C GLU A 365 -34.78 10.50 13.91
N ILE A 366 -33.57 10.00 14.14
CA ILE A 366 -33.21 8.58 14.04
C ILE A 366 -32.66 8.11 15.39
N ALA A 367 -33.21 7.02 15.92
CA ALA A 367 -32.75 6.41 17.16
C ALA A 367 -32.18 5.01 16.90
N SER A 368 -31.02 4.72 17.49
CA SER A 368 -30.26 3.50 17.26
C SER A 368 -29.66 2.93 18.55
N PHE A 369 -29.56 1.61 18.65
CA PHE A 369 -28.76 0.93 19.69
C PHE A 369 -27.26 0.90 19.37
N LYS A 370 -26.88 1.20 18.13
CA LYS A 370 -25.48 1.34 17.69
C LYS A 370 -25.16 2.82 17.53
N GLU A 371 -23.91 3.20 17.80
CA GLU A 371 -23.42 4.53 17.43
C GLU A 371 -23.49 4.71 15.92
N ILE A 372 -23.84 5.91 15.49
CA ILE A 372 -23.90 6.30 14.09
C ILE A 372 -22.54 6.94 13.76
N GLU A 373 -21.80 6.32 12.84
CA GLU A 373 -20.47 6.79 12.45
C GLU A 373 -20.55 8.05 11.59
N GLN A 374 -19.48 8.85 11.56
CA GLN A 374 -19.45 10.13 10.84
C GLN A 374 -19.87 10.00 9.36
N TYR A 375 -19.39 8.96 8.65
CA TYR A 375 -19.75 8.77 7.24
C TYR A 375 -21.25 8.50 7.02
N GLN A 376 -21.96 8.00 8.04
CA GLN A 376 -23.42 7.81 8.01
C GLN A 376 -24.15 9.13 8.29
N ILE A 377 -23.59 9.99 9.13
CA ILE A 377 -24.10 11.35 9.38
C ILE A 377 -23.96 12.20 8.10
N ASP A 378 -22.77 12.18 7.49
CA ASP A 378 -22.51 12.90 6.23
C ASP A 378 -23.47 12.44 5.13
N PHE A 379 -23.69 11.12 5.04
CA PHE A 379 -24.68 10.52 4.13
C PHE A 379 -26.12 11.00 4.42
N MET A 380 -26.51 11.12 5.69
CA MET A 380 -27.83 11.65 6.07
C MET A 380 -28.01 13.11 5.70
N LEU A 381 -26.96 13.93 5.79
CA LEU A 381 -26.98 15.32 5.36
C LEU A 381 -27.15 15.44 3.83
N GLU A 382 -26.37 14.66 3.06
CA GLU A 382 -26.46 14.65 1.59
C GLU A 382 -27.81 14.08 1.11
N MET A 383 -28.33 13.04 1.77
CA MET A 383 -29.70 12.59 1.52
C MET A 383 -30.73 13.66 1.89
N GLY A 384 -30.51 14.37 2.99
CA GLY A 384 -31.40 15.42 3.46
C GLY A 384 -31.57 16.53 2.43
N GLU A 385 -30.48 16.93 1.78
CA GLU A 385 -30.50 17.88 0.67
C GLU A 385 -31.30 17.36 -0.53
N ASN A 386 -31.05 16.12 -0.96
CA ASN A 386 -31.77 15.50 -2.08
C ASN A 386 -33.28 15.38 -1.82
N ILE A 387 -33.65 15.01 -0.60
CA ILE A 387 -35.05 14.88 -0.19
C ILE A 387 -35.70 16.26 -0.13
N ALA A 388 -35.03 17.27 0.44
CA ALA A 388 -35.52 18.64 0.46
C ALA A 388 -35.74 19.21 -0.95
N MET A 389 -34.83 18.94 -1.91
CA MET A 389 -35.03 19.33 -3.31
C MET A 389 -36.30 18.71 -3.90
N GLN A 390 -36.52 17.41 -3.67
CA GLN A 390 -37.72 16.73 -4.19
C GLN A 390 -38.99 17.23 -3.52
N LEU A 391 -38.98 17.47 -2.21
CA LEU A 391 -40.12 18.05 -1.48
C LEU A 391 -40.48 19.43 -2.00
N ASN A 392 -39.49 20.29 -2.25
CA ASN A 392 -39.69 21.59 -2.88
C ASN A 392 -40.32 21.46 -4.28
N SER A 393 -39.83 20.52 -5.09
CA SER A 393 -40.39 20.24 -6.42
C SER A 393 -41.85 19.78 -6.35
N ILE A 394 -42.18 18.84 -5.47
CA ILE A 394 -43.56 18.35 -5.27
C ILE A 394 -44.48 19.50 -4.87
N LYS A 395 -44.06 20.29 -3.87
CA LYS A 395 -44.84 21.44 -3.38
C LYS A 395 -45.08 22.49 -4.47
N ASN A 396 -44.06 22.82 -5.26
CA ASN A 396 -44.19 23.75 -6.36
C ASN A 396 -45.11 23.22 -7.46
N ASN A 397 -45.06 21.91 -7.74
CA ASN A 397 -45.96 21.27 -8.70
C ASN A 397 -47.41 21.26 -8.21
N GLU A 398 -47.66 20.97 -6.94
CA GLU A 398 -49.00 21.05 -6.33
C GLU A 398 -49.57 22.47 -6.39
N LYS A 399 -48.77 23.48 -6.00
CA LYS A 399 -49.16 24.88 -6.10
C LYS A 399 -49.47 25.29 -7.54
N THR A 400 -48.66 24.84 -8.50
CA THR A 400 -48.89 25.09 -9.93
C THR A 400 -50.18 24.43 -10.40
N LYS A 401 -50.46 23.18 -10.01
CA LYS A 401 -51.73 22.49 -10.32
C LYS A 401 -52.93 23.24 -9.76
N LEU A 402 -52.86 23.72 -8.51
CA LEU A 402 -53.94 24.48 -7.87
C LEU A 402 -54.22 25.80 -8.60
N LEU A 403 -53.16 26.59 -8.86
CA LEU A 403 -53.28 27.86 -9.58
C LEU A 403 -53.82 27.68 -11.01
N LEU A 404 -53.40 26.61 -11.69
CA LEU A 404 -53.93 26.28 -13.02
C LEU A 404 -55.44 25.94 -12.97
N ALA A 405 -55.88 25.21 -11.94
CA ALA A 405 -57.30 24.90 -11.75
C ALA A 405 -58.11 26.17 -11.48
N GLU A 406 -57.61 27.07 -10.62
CA GLU A 406 -58.26 28.36 -10.33
C GLU A 406 -58.35 29.24 -11.58
N MET A 407 -57.29 29.32 -12.38
CA MET A 407 -57.31 30.06 -13.65
C MET A 407 -58.31 29.48 -14.65
N GLN A 408 -58.44 28.16 -14.73
CA GLN A 408 -59.43 27.51 -15.59
C GLN A 408 -60.86 27.83 -15.14
N GLU A 409 -61.13 27.79 -13.83
CA GLU A 409 -62.43 28.13 -13.28
C GLU A 409 -62.79 29.61 -13.55
N GLN A 410 -61.85 30.53 -13.27
CA GLN A 410 -62.04 31.95 -13.55
C GLN A 410 -62.28 32.21 -15.04
N SER A 411 -61.54 31.54 -15.93
CA SER A 411 -61.76 31.64 -17.37
C SER A 411 -63.15 31.16 -17.80
N GLN A 412 -63.66 30.08 -17.18
CA GLN A 412 -64.99 29.56 -17.48
C GLN A 412 -66.09 30.52 -16.97
N GLN A 413 -65.91 31.12 -15.79
CA GLN A 413 -66.81 32.15 -15.26
C GLN A 413 -66.85 33.38 -16.16
N LEU A 414 -65.70 33.87 -16.62
CA LEU A 414 -65.61 35.00 -17.55
C LEU A 414 -66.32 34.70 -18.88
N HIS A 415 -66.13 33.51 -19.45
CA HIS A 415 -66.82 33.12 -20.68
C HIS A 415 -68.35 33.05 -20.47
N SER A 416 -68.81 32.57 -19.32
CA SER A 416 -70.24 32.58 -18.99
C SER A 416 -70.80 33.99 -18.85
N GLN A 417 -70.05 34.90 -18.22
CA GLN A 417 -70.44 36.32 -18.09
C GLN A 417 -70.47 37.03 -19.44
N GLU A 418 -69.52 36.74 -20.33
CA GLU A 418 -69.49 37.28 -21.69
C GLU A 418 -70.72 36.84 -22.50
N GLU A 419 -71.09 35.56 -22.40
CA GLU A 419 -72.28 35.01 -23.07
C GLU A 419 -73.58 35.60 -22.52
N GLU A 420 -73.71 35.74 -21.20
CA GLU A 420 -74.86 36.40 -20.57
C GLU A 420 -74.95 37.88 -20.98
N MET A 421 -73.81 38.60 -21.01
CA MET A 421 -73.76 39.99 -21.47
C MET A 421 -74.15 40.10 -22.94
N ARG A 422 -73.72 39.17 -23.80
CA ARG A 422 -74.11 39.12 -25.21
C ARG A 422 -75.63 38.93 -25.36
N GLN A 423 -76.21 37.98 -24.61
CA GLN A 423 -77.66 37.76 -24.62
C GLN A 423 -78.44 38.99 -24.14
N ASN A 424 -78.01 39.62 -23.05
CA ASN A 424 -78.61 40.86 -22.56
C ASN A 424 -78.53 41.99 -23.60
N MET A 425 -77.42 42.07 -24.34
CA MET A 425 -77.25 43.06 -25.42
C MET A 425 -78.17 42.79 -26.61
N GLU A 426 -78.35 41.53 -27.01
CA GLU A 426 -79.30 41.11 -28.04
C GLU A 426 -80.77 41.40 -27.63
N GLU A 427 -81.15 41.12 -26.37
CA GLU A 427 -82.48 41.44 -25.84
C GLU A 427 -82.74 42.94 -25.75
N LEU A 428 -81.74 43.72 -25.31
CA LEU A 428 -81.81 45.19 -25.30
C LEU A 428 -82.01 45.75 -26.70
N GLN A 429 -81.27 45.25 -27.69
CA GLN A 429 -81.41 45.67 -29.07
C GLN A 429 -82.81 45.32 -29.63
N ALA A 430 -83.31 44.10 -29.37
CA ALA A 430 -84.65 43.71 -29.78
C ALA A 430 -85.75 44.56 -29.11
N THR A 431 -85.60 44.88 -27.82
CA THR A 431 -86.51 45.76 -27.07
C THR A 431 -86.50 47.18 -27.62
N GLN A 432 -85.31 47.70 -27.96
CA GLN A 432 -85.16 49.02 -28.56
C GLN A 432 -85.85 49.06 -29.94
N GLU A 433 -85.59 48.09 -30.81
CA GLU A 433 -86.26 47.98 -32.12
C GLU A 433 -87.79 47.89 -31.98
N GLN A 434 -88.29 47.14 -31.00
CA GLN A 434 -89.72 47.04 -30.72
C GLN A 434 -90.31 48.36 -30.22
N THR A 435 -89.60 49.07 -29.35
CA THR A 435 -90.03 50.39 -28.83
C THR A 435 -90.08 51.41 -29.95
N GLU A 436 -89.08 51.42 -30.85
CA GLU A 436 -89.07 52.29 -32.03
C GLU A 436 -90.26 52.01 -32.96
N ARG A 437 -90.62 50.73 -33.17
CA ARG A 437 -91.83 50.36 -33.93
C ARG A 437 -93.10 50.84 -33.25
N GLN A 438 -93.24 50.64 -31.95
CA GLN A 438 -94.40 51.13 -31.19
C GLN A 438 -94.51 52.66 -31.23
N GLU A 439 -93.39 53.38 -31.14
CA GLU A 439 -93.37 54.84 -31.28
C GLU A 439 -93.85 55.28 -32.66
N GLN A 440 -93.42 54.59 -33.72
CA GLN A 440 -93.88 54.85 -35.10
C GLN A 440 -95.38 54.58 -35.25
N GLU A 441 -95.88 53.46 -34.73
CA GLU A 441 -97.31 53.11 -34.75
C GLU A 441 -98.15 54.16 -33.99
N LEU A 442 -97.71 54.55 -32.79
CA LEU A 442 -98.39 55.55 -31.98
C LEU A 442 -98.40 56.93 -32.65
N ARG A 443 -97.29 57.32 -33.30
CA ARG A 443 -97.22 58.56 -34.10
C ARG A 443 -98.21 58.51 -35.26
N ALA A 444 -98.29 57.40 -35.98
CA ALA A 444 -99.25 57.22 -37.07
C ALA A 444 -100.71 57.27 -36.58
N GLU A 445 -101.00 56.67 -35.41
CA GLU A 445 -102.32 56.74 -34.78
C GLU A 445 -102.66 58.17 -34.33
N LEU A 446 -101.71 58.90 -33.73
CA LEU A 446 -101.88 60.31 -33.37
C LEU A 446 -102.15 61.18 -34.61
N GLU A 447 -101.44 60.97 -35.72
CA GLU A 447 -101.71 61.67 -36.97
C GLU A 447 -103.11 61.37 -37.52
N MET A 448 -103.57 60.12 -37.44
CA MET A 448 -104.93 59.73 -37.82
C MET A 448 -105.99 60.42 -36.95
N VAL A 449 -105.82 60.38 -35.62
CA VAL A 449 -106.73 61.04 -34.67
C VAL A 449 -106.76 62.55 -34.89
N GLN A 450 -105.60 63.18 -35.14
CA GLN A 450 -105.55 64.61 -35.48
C GLN A 450 -106.29 64.92 -36.77
N LYS A 451 -106.16 64.10 -37.82
CA LYS A 451 -106.92 64.23 -39.07
C LYS A 451 -108.43 64.06 -38.84
N GLU A 452 -108.84 63.05 -38.08
CA GLU A 452 -110.26 62.85 -37.73
C GLU A 452 -110.82 64.03 -36.94
N LYS A 453 -110.06 64.53 -35.96
CA LYS A 453 -110.44 65.71 -35.17
C LYS A 453 -110.58 66.95 -36.07
N ALA A 454 -109.64 67.21 -36.96
CA ALA A 454 -109.71 68.33 -37.90
C ALA A 454 -110.94 68.22 -38.82
N ALA A 455 -111.23 67.03 -39.35
CA ALA A 455 -112.43 66.79 -40.16
C ALA A 455 -113.74 66.94 -39.37
N LEU A 456 -113.74 66.58 -38.09
CA LEU A 456 -114.86 66.81 -37.17
C LEU A 456 -115.07 68.30 -36.89
N GLU A 457 -113.99 69.04 -36.61
CA GLU A 457 -114.03 70.50 -36.42
C GLU A 457 -114.54 71.21 -37.68
N GLU A 458 -114.09 70.79 -38.87
CA GLU A 458 -114.57 71.32 -40.16
C GLU A 458 -116.06 71.03 -40.39
N LYS A 459 -116.54 69.82 -40.06
CA LYS A 459 -117.97 69.48 -40.07
C LYS A 459 -118.78 70.29 -39.06
N LEU A 460 -118.21 70.56 -37.88
CA LEU A 460 -118.85 71.37 -36.84
C LEU A 460 -119.01 72.81 -37.32
N GLN A 461 -117.97 73.39 -37.92
CA GLN A 461 -118.02 74.71 -38.55
C GLN A 461 -119.05 74.77 -39.69
N GLN A 462 -119.11 73.75 -40.55
CA GLN A 462 -120.14 73.67 -41.60
C GLN A 462 -121.55 73.68 -41.00
N LYS A 463 -121.79 72.89 -39.94
CA LYS A 463 -123.08 72.88 -39.25
C LYS A 463 -123.39 74.21 -38.56
N GLU A 464 -122.41 74.86 -37.96
CA GLU A 464 -122.60 76.19 -37.34
C GLU A 464 -122.97 77.25 -38.37
N LEU A 465 -122.33 77.22 -39.55
CA LEU A 465 -122.67 78.07 -40.69
C LEU A 465 -124.07 77.74 -41.24
N GLU A 466 -124.44 76.46 -41.32
CA GLU A 466 -125.77 76.01 -41.74
C GLU A 466 -126.86 76.48 -40.75
N VAL A 467 -126.61 76.37 -39.43
CA VAL A 467 -127.50 76.87 -38.36
C VAL A 467 -127.59 78.40 -38.35
N GLN A 468 -126.51 79.13 -38.69
CA GLN A 468 -126.55 80.58 -38.87
C GLN A 468 -127.38 80.98 -40.11
N SER A 469 -127.26 80.25 -41.21
CA SER A 469 -128.03 80.51 -42.45
C SER A 469 -129.53 80.22 -42.32
N LEU A 470 -129.93 79.35 -41.38
CA LEU A 470 -131.34 79.06 -41.06
C LEU A 470 -131.97 80.08 -40.08
N LYS A 471 -131.17 80.97 -39.49
CA LYS A 471 -131.61 82.01 -38.54
C LYS A 471 -131.67 83.42 -39.15
N SER A 472 -131.30 83.57 -40.42
CA SER A 472 -131.47 84.77 -41.25
C SER A 472 -132.57 84.55 -42.28
#